data_AF-A0A927J9E5-F1
#
_entry.id   AF-A0A927J9E5-F1
#
_cell.length_a   1.000
_cell.length_b   1.000
_cell.length_c   1.000
_cell.angle_alpha   90.00
_cell.angle_beta   90.00
_cell.angle_gamma   90.00
#
_symmetry.space_group_name_H-M   'P 1'
#
loop_
_entity.id
_entity.type
_entity.pdbx_description
1 polymer ?
#
loop_
_entity_poly.entity_id
_entity_poly.type
_entity_poly.pdbx_seq_one_letter_code
_entity_poly.pdbx_strand_id
1 'polypeptide(L)'
;MKKIFLPFLFSLFSIMLIGQDYNIPKDYKFDTKESYSDYEPQVKETITWLLSTSLGKDAIKRSEANSFLMAWVGGTPNVTIGISPQIVNFIDKNPELLIPFIAGWTEYSLNDSYSKDQVQGNKAGVEAVVAFYLKNRGYLKKDGNVEKYAKLIEKGKLEDDIAKRIKK
;
A
#
# COMPACT_ATOMS: atom_id res chain seq x y z
N MET A 1 -51.71 -21.55 27.18
CA MET A 1 -50.77 -21.04 28.21
C MET A 1 -49.35 -21.21 27.70
N LYS A 2 -48.57 -20.12 27.83
CA LYS A 2 -47.10 -20.00 27.82
C LYS A 2 -46.31 -20.49 26.58
N LYS A 3 -46.07 -19.48 25.74
CA LYS A 3 -45.01 -19.30 24.75
C LYS A 3 -43.65 -19.81 25.26
N ILE A 4 -42.94 -20.60 24.46
CA ILE A 4 -41.48 -20.74 24.58
C ILE A 4 -40.88 -20.15 23.30
N PHE A 5 -40.55 -18.87 23.40
CA PHE A 5 -39.72 -18.16 22.42
C PHE A 5 -38.28 -18.65 22.63
N LEU A 6 -37.69 -19.29 21.63
CA LEU A 6 -36.27 -19.60 21.60
C LEU A 6 -35.55 -18.37 21.01
N PRO A 7 -34.77 -17.59 21.76
CA PRO A 7 -33.98 -16.52 21.15
C PRO A 7 -32.79 -17.14 20.44
N PHE A 8 -32.77 -16.97 19.12
CA PHE A 8 -31.62 -17.20 18.24
C PHE A 8 -30.53 -16.22 18.65
N LEU A 9 -29.42 -16.72 19.18
CA LEU A 9 -28.26 -15.95 19.60
C LEU A 9 -27.57 -15.37 18.35
N PHE A 10 -28.03 -14.20 17.89
CA PHE A 10 -27.34 -13.42 16.87
C PHE A 10 -26.08 -12.81 17.51
N SER A 11 -24.96 -13.54 17.45
CA SER A 11 -23.66 -12.99 17.78
C SER A 11 -23.34 -11.91 16.74
N LEU A 12 -23.54 -10.65 17.12
CA LEU A 12 -23.09 -9.48 16.37
C LEU A 12 -21.57 -9.55 16.33
N PHE A 13 -21.04 -10.11 15.25
CA PHE A 13 -19.66 -9.88 14.85
C PHE A 13 -19.54 -8.38 14.58
N SER A 14 -19.15 -7.64 15.61
CA SER A 14 -18.80 -6.23 15.47
C SER A 14 -17.59 -6.21 14.55
N ILE A 15 -17.82 -5.91 13.28
CA ILE A 15 -16.75 -5.61 12.35
C ILE A 15 -16.01 -4.46 13.00
N MET A 16 -14.84 -4.73 13.57
CA MET A 16 -13.97 -3.70 14.11
C MET A 16 -13.75 -2.71 12.97
N LEU A 17 -14.36 -1.53 13.10
CA LEU A 17 -14.06 -0.39 12.27
C LEU A 17 -12.56 -0.20 12.40
N ILE A 18 -11.80 -0.54 11.36
CA ILE A 18 -10.39 -0.15 11.22
C ILE A 18 -10.41 1.35 10.92
N GLY A 19 -10.74 2.11 11.95
CA GLY A 19 -10.59 3.54 12.08
C GLY A 19 -9.86 3.80 13.39
N GLN A 20 -8.85 2.98 13.71
CA GLN A 20 -7.90 3.30 14.77
C GLN A 20 -7.36 4.70 14.47
N ASP A 21 -7.38 5.57 15.46
CA ASP A 21 -6.78 6.91 15.42
C ASP A 21 -5.27 6.75 15.21
N TYR A 22 -4.85 6.51 13.97
CA TYR A 22 -3.46 6.54 13.56
C TYR A 22 -3.03 8.00 13.54
N ASN A 23 -2.01 8.33 14.31
CA ASN A 23 -1.40 9.66 14.29
C ASN A 23 -0.12 9.59 13.49
N ILE A 24 0.00 10.46 12.49
CA ILE A 24 1.22 10.53 11.68
C ILE A 24 2.35 10.99 12.59
N PRO A 25 3.52 10.32 12.55
CA PRO A 25 4.70 10.80 13.23
C PRO A 25 5.02 12.24 12.81
N LYS A 26 5.15 13.13 13.80
CA LYS A 26 5.58 14.51 13.62
C LYS A 26 6.99 14.66 14.16
N ASP A 27 7.70 15.66 13.65
CA ASP A 27 9.05 16.02 14.12
C ASP A 27 10.05 14.85 14.10
N TYR A 28 9.85 13.90 13.19
CA TYR A 28 10.73 12.76 13.00
C TYR A 28 12.11 13.22 12.55
N LYS A 29 13.15 12.54 13.03
CA LYS A 29 14.54 12.78 12.65
C LYS A 29 15.17 11.47 12.25
N PHE A 30 15.71 11.44 11.04
CA PHE A 30 16.36 10.26 10.48
C PHE A 30 17.87 10.50 10.36
N ASP A 31 18.50 10.75 11.50
CA ASP A 31 19.90 11.19 11.58
C ASP A 31 20.90 10.01 11.53
N THR A 32 20.46 8.81 11.92
CA THR A 32 21.30 7.61 11.99
C THR A 32 20.60 6.39 11.38
N LYS A 33 21.37 5.34 11.05
CA LYS A 33 20.80 4.08 10.55
C LYS A 33 19.81 3.47 11.56
N GLU A 34 20.15 3.53 12.84
CA GLU A 34 19.33 3.02 13.95
C GLU A 34 18.00 3.77 14.02
N SER A 35 18.03 5.09 13.83
CA SER A 35 16.80 5.90 13.84
C SER A 35 15.79 5.45 12.77
N TYR A 36 16.24 5.04 11.58
CA TYR A 36 15.31 4.49 10.57
C TYR A 36 14.65 3.21 11.04
N SER A 37 15.37 2.33 11.73
CA SER A 37 14.81 1.06 12.20
C SER A 37 13.79 1.27 13.32
N ASP A 38 14.04 2.23 14.21
CA ASP A 38 13.12 2.58 15.29
C ASP A 38 11.75 3.10 14.78
N TYR A 39 11.71 3.65 13.56
CA TYR A 39 10.47 4.13 12.92
C TYR A 39 9.75 3.09 12.06
N GLU A 40 10.30 1.87 11.89
CA GLU A 40 9.66 0.83 11.07
C GLU A 40 8.23 0.49 11.51
N PRO A 41 7.90 0.38 12.82
CA PRO A 41 6.52 0.16 13.24
C PRO A 41 5.57 1.25 12.73
N GLN A 42 5.96 2.52 12.87
CA GLN A 42 5.18 3.67 12.41
C GLN A 42 5.09 3.71 10.89
N VAL A 43 6.13 3.29 10.17
CA VAL A 43 6.08 3.14 8.70
C VAL A 43 5.04 2.10 8.31
N LYS A 44 4.99 0.93 8.98
CA LYS A 44 3.97 -0.10 8.72
C LYS A 44 2.56 0.41 9.01
N GLU A 45 2.38 1.14 10.10
CA GLU A 45 1.09 1.79 10.41
C GLU A 45 0.70 2.83 9.37
N THR A 46 1.67 3.64 8.91
CA THR A 46 1.46 4.65 7.85
C THR A 46 1.02 3.99 6.54
N ILE A 47 1.72 2.93 6.13
CA ILE A 47 1.40 2.15 4.93
C ILE A 47 -0.02 1.60 5.04
N THR A 48 -0.33 0.97 6.17
CA THR A 48 -1.67 0.42 6.44
C THR A 48 -2.74 1.50 6.32
N TRP A 49 -2.53 2.67 6.93
CA TRP A 49 -3.47 3.78 6.87
C TRP A 49 -3.60 4.34 5.44
N LEU A 50 -2.50 4.53 4.73
CA LEU A 50 -2.47 5.07 3.36
C LEU A 50 -3.24 4.17 2.37
N LEU A 51 -3.05 2.84 2.47
CA LEU A 51 -3.67 1.86 1.59
C LEU A 51 -5.13 1.56 1.95
N SER A 52 -5.49 1.63 3.24
CA SER A 52 -6.85 1.34 3.71
C SER A 52 -7.78 2.57 3.69
N THR A 53 -7.25 3.78 3.80
CA THR A 53 -8.07 5.00 3.80
C THR A 53 -8.44 5.41 2.36
N SER A 54 -9.69 5.85 2.14
CA SER A 54 -10.11 6.35 0.82
C SER A 54 -9.30 7.58 0.40
N LEU A 55 -9.04 7.74 -0.90
CA LEU A 55 -8.29 8.86 -1.45
C LEU A 55 -8.96 10.21 -1.18
N GLY A 56 -10.30 10.25 -1.17
CA GLY A 56 -11.07 11.48 -0.88
C GLY A 56 -11.17 11.85 0.59
N LYS A 57 -10.53 11.10 1.51
CA LYS A 57 -10.61 11.32 2.96
C LYS A 57 -9.32 11.96 3.49
N ASP A 58 -9.48 12.92 4.40
CA ASP A 58 -8.43 13.56 5.20
C ASP A 58 -7.20 13.98 4.37
N ALA A 59 -7.39 14.83 3.36
CA ALA A 59 -6.33 15.20 2.40
C ALA A 59 -5.05 15.77 3.06
N ILE A 60 -5.20 16.58 4.11
CA ILE A 60 -4.06 17.12 4.89
C ILE A 60 -3.29 15.98 5.55
N LYS A 61 -4.01 15.11 6.27
CA LYS A 61 -3.46 13.92 6.94
C LYS A 61 -2.75 13.00 5.93
N ARG A 62 -3.32 12.83 4.74
CA ARG A 62 -2.69 12.06 3.66
C ARG A 62 -1.41 12.70 3.14
N SER A 63 -1.40 14.02 2.97
CA SER A 63 -0.18 14.73 2.57
C SER A 63 0.94 14.53 3.58
N GLU A 64 0.64 14.66 4.88
CA GLU A 64 1.60 14.44 5.96
C GLU A 64 2.10 12.98 5.99
N ALA A 65 1.20 12.00 5.85
CA ALA A 65 1.54 10.58 5.78
C ALA A 65 2.44 10.25 4.57
N ASN A 66 2.13 10.83 3.40
CA ASN A 66 2.96 10.70 2.20
C ASN A 66 4.36 11.26 2.46
N SER A 67 4.48 12.44 3.07
CA SER A 67 5.76 13.06 3.41
C SER A 67 6.59 12.20 4.35
N PHE A 68 5.97 11.66 5.41
CA PHE A 68 6.66 10.77 6.34
C PHE A 68 7.18 9.50 5.64
N LEU A 69 6.33 8.81 4.88
CA LEU A 69 6.74 7.59 4.15
C LEU A 69 7.87 7.89 3.15
N MET A 70 7.75 8.97 2.37
CA MET A 70 8.76 9.34 1.38
C MET A 70 10.08 9.74 2.02
N ALA A 71 10.05 10.46 3.14
CA ALA A 71 11.25 10.83 3.87
C ALA A 71 11.96 9.58 4.43
N TRP A 72 11.21 8.62 4.96
CA TRP A 72 11.79 7.37 5.46
C TRP A 72 12.37 6.51 4.32
N VAL A 73 11.59 6.27 3.25
CA VAL A 73 12.01 5.47 2.09
C VAL A 73 13.20 6.10 1.36
N GLY A 74 13.26 7.42 1.28
CA GLY A 74 14.34 8.14 0.61
C GLY A 74 15.68 8.10 1.35
N GLY A 75 15.69 7.74 2.64
CA GLY A 75 16.90 7.79 3.46
C GLY A 75 17.29 6.48 4.12
N THR A 76 16.38 5.51 4.24
CA THR A 76 16.69 4.21 4.86
C THR A 76 17.77 3.45 4.07
N PRO A 77 18.77 2.86 4.74
CA PRO A 77 19.79 2.07 4.05
C PRO A 77 19.32 0.66 3.67
N ASN A 78 18.17 0.21 4.18
CA ASN A 78 17.74 -1.18 4.06
C ASN A 78 16.76 -1.41 2.91
N VAL A 79 15.93 -0.41 2.56
CA VAL A 79 14.91 -0.53 1.50
C VAL A 79 15.35 0.27 0.28
N THR A 80 15.35 -0.35 -0.90
CA THR A 80 15.67 0.32 -2.17
C THR A 80 14.63 -0.05 -3.20
N ILE A 81 13.87 0.94 -3.65
CA ILE A 81 12.75 0.77 -4.58
C ILE A 81 13.21 1.12 -5.99
N GLY A 82 12.97 0.21 -6.94
CA GLY A 82 13.22 0.45 -8.35
C GLY A 82 11.97 1.02 -9.04
N ILE A 83 12.06 2.23 -9.59
CA ILE A 83 10.98 2.81 -10.41
C ILE A 83 11.32 2.62 -11.88
N SER A 84 10.69 1.64 -12.53
CA SER A 84 10.81 1.41 -13.96
C SER A 84 9.58 1.96 -14.69
N PRO A 85 9.73 2.83 -15.70
CA PRO A 85 8.61 3.30 -16.53
C PRO A 85 7.86 2.16 -17.24
N GLN A 86 8.49 0.99 -17.43
CA GLN A 86 7.82 -0.17 -18.02
C GLN A 86 6.79 -0.81 -17.08
N ILE A 87 6.95 -0.61 -15.76
CA ILE A 87 6.08 -1.13 -14.71
C ILE A 87 5.15 -0.03 -14.18
N VAL A 88 5.71 1.13 -13.87
CA VAL A 88 5.01 2.27 -13.25
C VAL A 88 4.38 3.17 -14.33
N ASN A 89 3.80 2.57 -15.36
CA ASN A 89 3.21 3.26 -16.54
C ASN A 89 1.81 3.86 -16.30
N PHE A 90 1.35 3.89 -15.06
CA PHE A 90 0.04 4.41 -14.65
C PHE A 90 0.12 5.80 -14.00
N ILE A 91 1.32 6.25 -13.61
CA ILE A 91 1.49 7.52 -12.88
C ILE A 91 1.29 8.75 -13.77
N ASP A 92 1.49 8.63 -15.08
CA ASP A 92 1.24 9.73 -16.02
C ASP A 92 -0.24 10.15 -16.02
N LYS A 93 -1.13 9.17 -15.83
CA LYS A 93 -2.57 9.40 -15.78
C LYS A 93 -3.06 9.63 -14.36
N ASN A 94 -2.52 8.87 -13.40
CA ASN A 94 -2.91 8.88 -11.99
C ASN A 94 -1.65 8.97 -11.10
N PRO A 95 -1.06 10.17 -10.95
CA PRO A 95 0.15 10.38 -10.14
C PRO A 95 0.01 9.90 -8.68
N GLU A 96 -1.21 9.92 -8.16
CA GLU A 96 -1.57 9.48 -6.81
C GLU A 96 -1.28 7.99 -6.58
N LEU A 97 -1.16 7.19 -7.64
CA LEU A 97 -0.84 5.75 -7.56
C LEU A 97 0.64 5.46 -7.30
N LEU A 98 1.53 6.46 -7.34
CA LEU A 98 2.94 6.25 -6.99
C LEU A 98 3.10 5.86 -5.51
N ILE A 99 2.35 6.49 -4.60
CA ILE A 99 2.44 6.19 -3.17
C ILE A 99 1.99 4.76 -2.85
N PRO A 100 0.84 4.26 -3.33
CA PRO A 100 0.47 2.85 -3.19
C PRO A 100 1.54 1.87 -3.72
N PHE A 101 2.19 2.19 -4.84
CA PHE A 101 3.27 1.37 -5.38
C PHE A 101 4.46 1.28 -4.41
N ILE A 102 4.92 2.44 -3.94
CA ILE A 102 6.02 2.55 -2.97
C ILE A 102 5.65 1.81 -1.68
N ALA A 103 4.46 2.06 -1.15
CA ALA A 103 3.97 1.43 0.08
C ALA A 103 3.94 -0.10 -0.02
N GLY A 104 3.43 -0.66 -1.11
CA GLY A 104 3.42 -2.11 -1.34
C GLY A 104 4.81 -2.73 -1.43
N TRP A 105 5.74 -2.08 -2.15
CA TRP A 105 7.13 -2.55 -2.20
C TRP A 105 7.80 -2.45 -0.82
N THR A 106 7.66 -1.32 -0.13
CA THR A 106 8.23 -1.13 1.21
C THR A 106 7.73 -2.19 2.18
N GLU A 107 6.43 -2.47 2.20
CA GLU A 107 5.84 -3.51 3.05
C GLU A 107 6.42 -4.90 2.74
N TYR A 108 6.55 -5.26 1.46
CA TYR A 108 7.22 -6.51 1.06
C TYR A 108 8.65 -6.57 1.61
N SER A 109 9.44 -5.52 1.41
CA SER A 109 10.83 -5.47 1.85
C SER A 109 10.94 -5.62 3.38
N LEU A 110 10.11 -4.91 4.14
CA LEU A 110 10.10 -4.99 5.61
C LEU A 110 9.66 -6.34 6.16
N ASN A 111 8.83 -7.09 5.42
CA ASN A 111 8.32 -8.39 5.87
C ASN A 111 9.18 -9.56 5.39
N ASP A 112 10.03 -9.36 4.39
CA ASP A 112 10.89 -10.38 3.78
C ASP A 112 12.38 -10.08 4.00
N SER A 113 12.76 -9.76 5.24
CA SER A 113 14.16 -9.51 5.66
C SER A 113 14.92 -8.52 4.77
N TYR A 114 14.26 -7.44 4.33
CA TYR A 114 14.80 -6.43 3.41
C TYR A 114 15.22 -6.99 2.06
N SER A 115 14.45 -7.96 1.54
CA SER A 115 14.67 -8.52 0.21
C SER A 115 14.81 -7.43 -0.84
N LYS A 116 15.81 -7.64 -1.72
CA LYS A 116 16.12 -6.77 -2.86
C LYS A 116 15.61 -7.34 -4.19
N ASP A 117 14.79 -8.39 -4.12
CA ASP A 117 14.20 -9.02 -5.30
C ASP A 117 13.33 -8.00 -6.04
N GLN A 118 13.81 -7.57 -7.20
CA GLN A 118 13.13 -6.57 -8.03
C GLN A 118 11.81 -7.09 -8.58
N VAL A 119 11.69 -8.39 -8.87
CA VAL A 119 10.46 -8.98 -9.39
C VAL A 119 9.39 -8.96 -8.31
N GLN A 120 9.72 -9.46 -7.11
CA GLN A 120 8.76 -9.51 -6.00
C GLN A 120 8.39 -8.11 -5.48
N GLY A 121 9.37 -7.20 -5.40
CA GLY A 121 9.10 -5.81 -5.02
C GLY A 121 8.17 -5.08 -6.00
N ASN A 122 8.42 -5.21 -7.32
CA ASN A 122 7.52 -4.65 -8.33
C ASN A 122 6.13 -5.29 -8.27
N LYS A 123 6.05 -6.61 -8.05
CA LYS A 123 4.79 -7.35 -7.93
C LYS A 123 3.97 -6.83 -6.75
N ALA A 124 4.57 -6.72 -5.56
CA ALA A 124 3.92 -6.18 -4.37
C ALA A 124 3.43 -4.74 -4.59
N GLY A 125 4.26 -3.88 -5.20
CA GLY A 125 3.87 -2.52 -5.56
C GLY A 125 2.68 -2.47 -6.53
N VAL A 126 2.69 -3.30 -7.59
CA VAL A 126 1.59 -3.36 -8.56
C VAL A 126 0.31 -3.90 -7.93
N GLU A 127 0.39 -4.93 -7.08
CA GLU A 127 -0.76 -5.48 -6.37
C GLU A 127 -1.41 -4.43 -5.45
N ALA A 128 -0.59 -3.67 -4.70
CA ALA A 128 -1.06 -2.56 -3.89
C ALA A 128 -1.75 -1.46 -4.73
N VAL A 129 -1.17 -1.11 -5.88
CA VAL A 129 -1.76 -0.14 -6.83
C VAL A 129 -3.11 -0.62 -7.34
N VAL A 130 -3.23 -1.87 -7.77
CA VAL A 130 -4.49 -2.42 -8.29
C VAL A 130 -5.55 -2.41 -7.20
N ALA A 131 -5.23 -2.90 -6.00
CA ALA A 131 -6.16 -2.89 -4.87
C ALA A 131 -6.63 -1.46 -4.53
N PHE A 132 -5.69 -0.52 -4.44
CA PHE A 132 -5.98 0.88 -4.13
C PHE A 132 -6.83 1.55 -5.23
N TYR A 133 -6.48 1.34 -6.50
CA TYR A 133 -7.21 1.88 -7.65
C TYR A 133 -8.66 1.38 -7.68
N LEU A 134 -8.88 0.07 -7.50
CA LEU A 134 -10.22 -0.52 -7.50
C LEU A 134 -11.10 0.07 -6.39
N LYS A 135 -10.54 0.29 -5.20
CA LYS A 135 -11.24 0.91 -4.07
C LYS A 135 -11.53 2.40 -4.27
N ASN A 136 -10.72 3.10 -5.06
CA ASN A 136 -10.75 4.56 -5.21
C ASN A 136 -11.13 5.03 -6.63
N ARG A 137 -11.78 4.19 -7.44
CA ARG A 137 -12.18 4.53 -8.82
C ARG A 137 -12.96 5.84 -8.96
N GLY A 138 -13.73 6.23 -7.95
CA GLY A 138 -14.47 7.50 -7.95
C GLY A 138 -13.58 8.75 -7.91
N TYR A 139 -12.32 8.61 -7.53
CA TYR A 139 -11.35 9.70 -7.39
C TYR A 139 -10.21 9.64 -8.41
N LEU A 140 -10.17 8.59 -9.25
CA LEU A 140 -9.07 8.31 -10.16
C LEU A 140 -9.57 8.23 -11.60
N LYS A 141 -8.73 8.59 -12.56
CA LYS A 141 -9.04 8.45 -13.98
C LYS A 141 -8.96 6.98 -14.37
N LYS A 142 -9.89 6.55 -15.23
CA LYS A 142 -9.87 5.18 -15.78
C LYS A 142 -8.53 4.85 -16.43
N ASP A 143 -7.89 3.78 -15.97
CA ASP A 143 -6.56 3.40 -16.42
C ASP A 143 -6.50 1.97 -16.97
N GLY A 144 -6.32 1.85 -18.29
CA GLY A 144 -6.17 0.57 -18.97
C GLY A 144 -4.91 -0.20 -18.55
N ASN A 145 -3.86 0.50 -18.09
CA ASN A 145 -2.65 -0.16 -17.60
C ASN A 145 -2.91 -0.87 -16.27
N VAL A 146 -3.58 -0.18 -15.32
CA VAL A 146 -3.98 -0.78 -14.03
C VAL A 146 -5.00 -1.90 -14.24
N GLU A 147 -5.96 -1.73 -15.15
CA GLU A 147 -6.92 -2.80 -15.52
C GLU A 147 -6.24 -4.02 -16.16
N LYS A 148 -5.16 -3.82 -16.94
CA LYS A 148 -4.34 -4.91 -17.46
C LYS A 148 -3.63 -5.65 -16.32
N TYR A 149 -3.07 -4.94 -15.36
CA TYR A 149 -2.46 -5.55 -14.17
C TYR A 149 -3.47 -6.36 -13.35
N ALA A 150 -4.68 -5.83 -13.13
CA ALA A 150 -5.75 -6.57 -12.46
C ALA A 150 -6.04 -7.92 -13.13
N LYS A 151 -6.14 -7.94 -14.47
CA LYS A 151 -6.33 -9.19 -15.24
C LYS A 151 -5.15 -10.15 -15.15
N LEU A 152 -3.93 -9.64 -15.02
CA LEU A 152 -2.73 -10.47 -14.84
C LEU A 152 -2.70 -11.11 -13.45
N ILE A 153 -3.10 -10.36 -12.42
CA ILE A 153 -3.25 -10.85 -11.04
C ILE A 153 -4.30 -11.96 -11.00
N GLU A 154 -5.50 -11.72 -11.55
CA GLU A 154 -6.59 -12.73 -11.62
C GLU A 154 -6.15 -14.03 -12.31
N LYS A 155 -5.23 -13.95 -13.27
CA LYS A 155 -4.72 -15.09 -14.03
C LYS A 155 -3.48 -15.74 -13.39
N GLY A 156 -2.94 -15.20 -12.30
CA GLY A 156 -1.68 -15.64 -11.70
C GLY A 156 -0.45 -15.42 -12.59
N LYS A 157 -0.49 -14.44 -13.51
CA LYS A 157 0.55 -14.18 -14.52
C LYS A 157 1.33 -12.88 -14.29
N LEU A 158 1.07 -12.15 -13.21
CA LEU A 158 1.70 -10.86 -12.96
C LEU A 158 3.21 -10.97 -12.81
N GLU A 159 3.68 -11.94 -12.02
CA GLU A 159 5.11 -12.15 -11.75
C GLU A 159 5.90 -12.41 -13.04
N ASP A 160 5.40 -13.31 -13.89
CA ASP A 160 5.99 -13.62 -15.19
C ASP A 160 6.05 -12.39 -16.12
N ASP A 161 5.01 -11.56 -16.13
CA ASP A 161 4.97 -10.33 -16.94
C ASP A 161 6.00 -9.32 -16.44
N ILE A 162 6.13 -9.15 -15.13
CA ILE A 162 7.13 -8.28 -14.49
C ILE A 162 8.54 -8.76 -14.80
N ALA A 163 8.82 -10.05 -14.57
CA ALA A 163 10.14 -10.63 -14.82
C ALA A 163 10.58 -10.48 -16.29
N LYS A 164 9.63 -10.55 -17.24
CA LYS A 164 9.90 -10.31 -18.67
C LYS A 164 10.21 -8.84 -18.99
N ARG A 165 9.58 -7.89 -18.29
CA ARG A 165 9.80 -6.45 -18.53
C ARG A 165 11.07 -5.93 -17.89
N ILE A 166 11.43 -6.43 -16.70
CA ILE A 166 12.67 -6.03 -16.03
C ILE A 166 13.92 -6.50 -16.81
N LYS A 167 13.82 -7.59 -17.58
CA LYS A 167 14.91 -8.11 -18.42
C LYS A 167 15.10 -7.35 -19.75
N LYS A 168 14.20 -6.44 -20.11
CA LYS A 168 14.22 -5.69 -21.38
C LYS A 168 14.76 -4.29 -21.18
#